data_AF-A0AB74JHM4-F1
#
_entry.id   AF-A0AB74JHM4-F1
#
_cell.length_a   1.000
_cell.length_b   1.000
_cell.length_c   1.000
_cell.angle_alpha   90.00
_cell.angle_beta   90.00
_cell.angle_gamma   90.00
#
_symmetry.space_group_name_H-M   'P 1'
#
loop_
_entity.id
_entity.type
_entity.pdbx_description
1 polymer ?
#
loop_
_entity_poly.entity_id
_entity_poly.type
_entity_poly.pdbx_seq_one_letter_code
_entity_poly.pdbx_strand_id
1 'polypeptide(L)'
;MATPDRESAMYALAMGIVHDPGVTRAVRWLGPTKERQAFDILKRLSNILFFPTDKCLDAKHIFQLASQWNTRHVSKIRVFLQDGSDFTKSPVEECGNEPKPVLLRLDEKRWEVLCYFQKPAEPIPETTTSKPRYAESLVAAAEPTVAVTTSEDPGKTLRTDTNEEVKSTPK
;
A
#
# COMPACT_ATOMS: atom_id res chain seq x y z
N MET A 1 -22.79 -7.60 21.06
CA MET A 1 -21.50 -7.05 20.61
C MET A 1 -20.60 -8.24 20.29
N ALA A 2 -19.92 -8.25 19.16
CA ALA A 2 -19.23 -9.44 18.68
C ALA A 2 -17.74 -9.37 19.06
N THR A 3 -17.15 -10.48 19.48
CA THR A 3 -15.83 -10.48 20.14
C THR A 3 -14.68 -10.43 19.13
N PRO A 4 -13.62 -9.62 19.36
CA PRO A 4 -12.46 -9.54 18.46
C PRO A 4 -11.72 -10.87 18.33
N ASP A 5 -11.23 -11.18 17.13
CA ASP A 5 -10.50 -12.40 16.84
C ASP A 5 -9.09 -12.38 17.45
N ARG A 6 -8.78 -13.41 18.25
CA ARG A 6 -7.48 -13.57 18.91
C ARG A 6 -6.32 -13.67 17.94
N GLU A 7 -6.48 -14.36 16.81
CA GLU A 7 -5.38 -14.54 15.86
C GLU A 7 -5.04 -13.24 15.14
N SER A 8 -6.06 -12.46 14.75
CA SER A 8 -5.89 -11.14 14.14
C SER A 8 -5.09 -10.18 15.02
N ALA A 9 -5.36 -10.15 16.34
CA ALA A 9 -4.60 -9.34 17.29
C ALA A 9 -3.12 -9.71 17.30
N MET A 10 -2.80 -11.00 17.28
CA MET A 10 -1.42 -11.48 17.25
C MET A 10 -0.74 -11.14 15.92
N TYR A 11 -1.43 -11.28 14.78
CA TYR A 11 -0.89 -10.89 13.48
C TYR A 11 -0.62 -9.39 13.40
N ALA A 12 -1.58 -8.57 13.80
CA ALA A 12 -1.47 -7.11 13.77
C ALA A 12 -0.33 -6.63 14.68
N LEU A 13 -0.24 -7.17 15.89
CA LEU A 13 0.83 -6.83 16.82
C LEU A 13 2.20 -7.30 16.31
N ALA A 14 2.31 -8.52 15.78
CA ALA A 14 3.55 -9.04 15.18
C ALA A 14 4.03 -8.14 14.05
N MET A 15 3.12 -7.75 13.16
CA MET A 15 3.39 -6.82 12.07
C MET A 15 3.87 -5.46 12.60
N GLY A 16 3.19 -4.90 13.58
CA GLY A 16 3.57 -3.63 14.19
C GLY A 16 4.96 -3.67 14.83
N ILE A 17 5.26 -4.74 15.56
CA ILE A 17 6.57 -4.98 16.19
C ILE A 17 7.69 -4.98 15.15
N VAL A 18 7.53 -5.70 14.04
CA VAL A 18 8.59 -5.88 13.04
C VAL A 18 8.57 -4.86 11.92
N HIS A 19 7.53 -4.02 11.86
CA HIS A 19 7.37 -2.99 10.84
C HIS A 19 8.63 -2.13 10.71
N ASP A 20 9.13 -1.99 9.50
CA ASP A 20 10.26 -1.14 9.20
C ASP A 20 9.81 -0.21 8.07
N PRO A 21 9.80 1.12 8.28
CA PRO A 21 9.42 2.07 7.23
C PRO A 21 10.25 1.93 5.96
N GLY A 22 11.50 1.46 6.06
CA GLY A 22 12.37 1.22 4.91
C GLY A 22 12.04 -0.05 4.13
N VAL A 23 11.14 -0.89 4.64
CA VAL A 23 10.76 -2.17 4.02
C VAL A 23 9.42 -2.03 3.31
N THR A 24 9.48 -2.00 1.97
CA THR A 24 8.30 -1.86 1.09
C THR A 24 7.79 -3.19 0.55
N ARG A 25 8.44 -4.31 0.90
CA ARG A 25 8.05 -5.64 0.42
C ARG A 25 6.71 -6.07 1.04
N ALA A 26 5.98 -6.92 0.31
CA ALA A 26 4.81 -7.58 0.84
C ALA A 26 5.14 -8.43 2.08
N VAL A 27 4.18 -8.49 2.99
CA VAL A 27 4.23 -9.37 4.16
C VAL A 27 4.34 -10.81 3.72
N ARG A 28 5.29 -11.55 4.30
CA ARG A 28 5.49 -12.97 4.03
C ARG A 28 5.31 -13.76 5.32
N TRP A 29 4.22 -14.51 5.40
CA TRP A 29 3.92 -15.40 6.53
C TRP A 29 4.49 -16.81 6.37
N LEU A 30 4.89 -17.16 5.14
CA LEU A 30 5.49 -18.44 4.81
C LEU A 30 7.01 -18.36 4.99
N GLY A 31 7.56 -19.32 5.74
CA GLY A 31 9.00 -19.42 6.01
C GLY A 31 9.47 -18.67 7.27
N PRO A 32 10.79 -18.67 7.53
CA PRO A 32 11.37 -18.10 8.75
C PRO A 32 11.54 -16.57 8.65
N THR A 33 10.44 -15.84 8.54
CA THR A 33 10.43 -14.37 8.46
C THR A 33 10.37 -13.72 9.85
N LYS A 34 10.73 -12.44 9.97
CA LYS A 34 10.65 -11.68 11.23
C LYS A 34 9.19 -11.63 11.72
N GLU A 35 8.27 -11.42 10.79
CA GLU A 35 6.82 -11.41 11.00
C GLU A 35 6.35 -12.73 11.64
N ARG A 36 6.78 -13.86 11.08
CA ARG A 36 6.42 -15.18 11.60
C ARG A 36 7.02 -15.46 12.96
N GLN A 37 8.29 -15.11 13.16
CA GLN A 37 8.97 -15.28 14.45
C GLN A 37 8.31 -14.45 15.56
N ALA A 38 7.98 -13.19 15.29
CA ALA A 38 7.26 -12.34 16.24
C ALA A 38 5.88 -12.92 16.58
N PHE A 39 5.14 -13.41 15.57
CA PHE A 39 3.86 -14.09 15.77
C PHE A 39 3.99 -15.34 16.65
N ASP A 40 4.96 -16.22 16.38
CA ASP A 40 5.14 -17.45 17.15
C ASP A 40 5.49 -17.17 18.63
N ILE A 41 6.28 -16.11 18.89
CA ILE A 41 6.56 -15.61 20.25
C ILE A 41 5.27 -15.11 20.91
N LEU A 42 4.52 -14.23 20.24
CA LEU A 42 3.28 -13.68 20.76
C LEU A 42 2.24 -14.77 21.02
N LYS A 43 2.14 -15.78 20.16
CA LYS A 43 1.27 -16.94 20.33
C LYS A 43 1.62 -17.72 21.58
N ARG A 44 2.92 -17.96 21.82
CA ARG A 44 3.39 -18.60 23.05
C ARG A 44 3.07 -17.77 24.29
N LEU A 45 3.31 -16.45 24.25
CA LEU A 45 2.95 -15.54 25.35
C LEU A 45 1.46 -15.54 25.63
N SER A 46 0.64 -15.41 24.58
CA SER A 46 -0.81 -15.45 24.65
C SER A 46 -1.33 -16.75 25.27
N ASN A 47 -0.75 -17.90 24.89
CA ASN A 47 -1.10 -19.18 25.50
C ASN A 47 -0.73 -19.25 26.98
N ILE A 48 0.39 -18.66 27.41
CA ILE A 48 0.78 -18.67 28.83
C ILE A 48 -0.15 -17.78 29.67
N LEU A 49 -0.56 -16.63 29.12
CA LEU A 49 -1.31 -15.62 29.87
C LEU A 49 -2.83 -15.87 29.89
N PHE A 50 -3.38 -16.45 28.82
CA PHE A 50 -4.83 -16.43 28.56
C PHE A 50 -5.43 -17.80 28.22
N PHE A 51 -4.65 -18.88 28.30
CA PHE A 51 -5.18 -20.24 28.13
C PHE A 51 -5.84 -20.73 29.43
N PRO A 52 -6.95 -21.49 29.38
CA PRO A 52 -7.70 -21.98 28.21
C PRO A 52 -8.82 -21.04 27.72
N THR A 53 -8.94 -19.87 28.34
CA THR A 53 -10.23 -19.18 28.49
C THR A 53 -10.60 -18.28 27.33
N ASP A 54 -9.63 -17.70 26.62
CA ASP A 54 -9.92 -16.60 25.70
C ASP A 54 -9.77 -16.97 24.22
N LYS A 55 -10.93 -17.01 23.54
CA LYS A 55 -11.04 -17.04 22.07
C LYS A 55 -10.89 -15.65 21.45
N CYS A 56 -10.89 -14.60 22.27
CA CYS A 56 -10.83 -13.21 21.85
C CYS A 56 -9.76 -12.43 22.60
N LEU A 57 -9.12 -11.47 21.94
CA LEU A 57 -8.20 -10.54 22.58
C LEU A 57 -8.74 -9.11 22.42
N ASP A 58 -9.21 -8.54 23.52
CA ASP A 58 -9.56 -7.12 23.60
C ASP A 58 -8.32 -6.24 23.85
N ALA A 59 -8.55 -4.94 24.01
CA ALA A 59 -7.52 -3.96 24.28
C ALA A 59 -6.64 -4.29 25.51
N LYS A 60 -7.24 -4.78 26.61
CA LYS A 60 -6.52 -5.10 27.84
C LYS A 60 -5.54 -6.25 27.61
N HIS A 61 -5.98 -7.28 26.89
CA HIS A 61 -5.13 -8.42 26.56
C HIS A 61 -3.97 -8.02 25.64
N ILE A 62 -4.22 -7.13 24.67
CA ILE A 62 -3.17 -6.60 23.78
C ILE A 62 -2.14 -5.80 24.58
N PHE A 63 -2.56 -4.95 25.51
CA PHE A 63 -1.63 -4.22 26.39
C PHE A 63 -0.81 -5.14 27.29
N GLN A 64 -1.41 -6.22 27.81
CA GLN A 64 -0.68 -7.23 28.58
C GLN A 64 0.37 -7.96 27.73
N LEU A 65 0.05 -8.29 26.47
CA LEU A 65 1.02 -8.85 25.53
C LEU A 65 2.16 -7.88 25.23
N ALA A 66 1.85 -6.60 25.02
CA ALA A 66 2.86 -5.58 24.78
C ALA A 66 3.79 -5.38 25.99
N SER A 67 3.25 -5.38 27.20
CA SER A 67 4.05 -5.34 28.44
C SER A 67 4.94 -6.58 28.57
N GLN A 68 4.41 -7.77 28.30
CA GLN A 68 5.20 -9.01 28.32
C GLN A 68 6.27 -9.06 27.22
N TRP A 69 6.01 -8.47 26.05
CA TRP A 69 7.02 -8.26 25.04
C TRP A 69 8.13 -7.32 25.55
N ASN A 70 7.75 -6.17 26.11
CA ASN A 70 8.67 -5.17 26.63
C ASN A 70 9.54 -5.69 27.76
N THR A 71 9.07 -6.61 28.62
CA THR A 71 9.92 -7.20 29.66
C THR A 71 11.02 -8.11 29.10
N ARG A 72 10.80 -8.72 27.92
CA ARG A 72 11.68 -9.78 27.36
C ARG A 72 12.57 -9.32 26.22
N HIS A 73 12.22 -8.22 25.56
CA HIS A 73 12.92 -7.74 24.37
C HIS A 73 13.60 -6.38 24.60
N VAL A 74 14.74 -6.17 23.95
CA VAL A 74 15.46 -4.89 23.98
C VAL A 74 14.67 -3.81 23.24
N SER A 75 14.10 -4.15 22.08
CA SER A 75 13.24 -3.28 21.30
C SER A 75 11.86 -3.17 21.95
N LYS A 76 11.63 -2.03 22.62
CA LYS A 76 10.38 -1.73 23.30
C LYS A 76 9.35 -1.20 22.32
N ILE A 77 8.08 -1.47 22.59
CA ILE A 77 6.94 -0.98 21.80
C ILE A 77 5.97 -0.19 22.68
N ARG A 78 5.30 0.77 22.07
CA ARG A 78 4.17 1.50 22.64
C ARG A 78 2.96 1.29 21.75
N VAL A 79 1.92 0.67 22.31
CA VAL A 79 0.73 0.30 21.53
C VAL A 79 -0.34 1.36 21.64
N PHE A 80 -0.91 1.73 20.50
CA PHE A 80 -2.08 2.57 20.36
C PHE A 80 -3.17 1.71 19.71
N LEU A 81 -4.38 1.76 20.24
CA LEU A 81 -5.52 1.04 19.73
C LEU A 81 -6.60 2.02 19.32
N GLN A 82 -7.18 1.79 18.14
CA GLN A 82 -8.31 2.53 17.62
C GLN A 82 -9.51 1.58 17.49
N ASP A 83 -10.62 1.90 18.14
CA ASP A 83 -11.89 1.20 18.00
C ASP A 83 -12.97 2.22 17.59
N GLY A 84 -13.31 2.25 16.30
CA GLY A 84 -14.11 3.34 15.73
C GLY A 84 -13.46 4.72 15.93
N SER A 85 -14.13 5.59 16.68
CA SER A 85 -13.61 6.92 17.07
C SER A 85 -12.75 6.89 18.33
N ASP A 86 -12.76 5.80 19.08
CA ASP A 86 -12.11 5.72 20.38
C ASP A 86 -10.63 5.38 20.22
N PHE A 87 -9.79 6.14 20.91
CA PHE A 87 -8.35 5.94 20.94
C PHE A 87 -7.89 5.61 22.35
N THR A 88 -7.22 4.47 22.50
CA THR A 88 -6.59 4.06 23.76
C THR A 88 -5.10 3.83 23.54
N LYS A 89 -4.30 4.08 24.57
CA LYS A 89 -2.84 3.90 24.54
C LYS A 89 -2.41 3.00 25.67
N SER A 90 -1.37 2.19 25.42
CA SER A 90 -0.77 1.38 26.47
C SER A 90 -0.22 2.29 27.59
N PRO A 91 -0.31 1.86 28.87
CA PRO A 91 0.32 2.58 29.97
C PRO A 91 1.79 2.88 29.68
N VAL A 92 2.28 4.03 30.16
CA VAL A 92 3.68 4.41 29.99
C VAL A 92 4.51 3.53 30.91
N GLU A 93 5.25 2.59 30.33
CA GLU A 93 6.38 1.95 31.00
C GLU A 93 7.61 2.83 30.77
N GLU A 94 8.35 3.14 31.84
CA GLU A 94 9.67 3.79 31.75
C GLU A 94 10.63 2.82 31.04
N CYS A 95 10.68 2.94 29.73
CA CYS A 95 11.63 2.25 28.90
C CYS A 95 12.82 3.18 28.71
N GLY A 96 14.03 2.76 29.09
CA GLY A 96 15.26 3.57 28.94
C GLY A 96 15.57 4.00 27.51
N ASN A 97 14.91 3.40 26.51
CA ASN A 97 14.91 3.82 25.11
C ASN A 97 13.50 4.22 24.69
N GLU A 98 13.38 5.15 23.74
CA GLU A 98 12.10 5.55 23.17
C GLU A 98 11.40 4.33 22.52
N PRO A 99 10.21 3.93 22.99
CA PRO A 99 9.53 2.74 22.49
C PRO A 99 8.95 3.00 21.11
N LYS A 100 9.09 2.02 20.22
CA LYS A 100 8.54 2.09 18.87
C LYS A 100 7.01 2.15 18.89
N PRO A 101 6.37 3.12 18.21
CA PRO A 101 4.92 3.19 18.16
C PRO A 101 4.34 2.06 17.29
N VAL A 102 3.29 1.43 17.79
CA VAL A 102 2.50 0.41 17.08
C VAL A 102 1.02 0.80 17.17
N LEU A 103 0.42 1.18 16.05
CA LEU A 103 -0.99 1.53 15.97
C LEU A 103 -1.79 0.34 15.41
N LEU A 104 -2.76 -0.14 16.18
CA LEU A 104 -3.70 -1.18 15.76
C LEU A 104 -5.10 -0.59 15.67
N ARG A 105 -5.86 -0.99 14.67
CA ARG A 105 -7.27 -0.63 14.48
C ARG A 105 -8.12 -1.88 14.59
N LEU A 106 -9.21 -1.82 15.36
CA LEU A 106 -10.25 -2.82 15.33
C LEU A 106 -11.22 -2.47 14.20
N ASP A 107 -11.30 -3.35 13.20
CA ASP A 107 -12.27 -3.28 12.12
C ASP A 107 -13.23 -4.47 12.22
N GLU A 108 -14.49 -4.20 12.53
CA GLU A 108 -15.53 -5.16 12.90
C GLU A 108 -15.14 -6.11 14.06
N LYS A 109 -14.31 -7.11 13.76
CA LYS A 109 -13.80 -8.13 14.69
C LYS A 109 -12.31 -8.40 14.51
N ARG A 110 -11.66 -7.74 13.56
CA ARG A 110 -10.27 -8.03 13.21
C ARG A 110 -9.42 -6.86 13.62
N TRP A 111 -8.37 -7.16 14.36
CA TRP A 111 -7.31 -6.21 14.58
C TRP A 111 -6.44 -6.14 13.33
N GLU A 112 -6.18 -4.92 12.89
CA GLU A 112 -5.32 -4.58 11.78
C GLU A 112 -4.23 -3.65 12.27
N VAL A 113 -3.04 -3.76 11.68
CA VAL A 113 -1.98 -2.78 11.95
C VAL A 113 -2.10 -1.62 10.98
N LEU A 114 -1.96 -0.40 11.48
CA LEU A 114 -1.80 0.78 10.64
C LEU A 114 -0.30 1.06 10.48
N CYS A 115 0.30 0.37 9.52
CA CYS A 115 1.69 0.60 9.10
C CYS A 115 1.74 1.61 7.94
N TYR A 116 2.70 2.53 7.98
CA TYR A 116 3.00 3.36 6.82
C TYR A 116 3.83 2.55 5.83
N PHE A 117 3.21 2.09 4.74
CA PHE A 117 3.97 1.65 3.57
C PHE A 117 4.42 2.91 2.84
N GLN A 118 5.67 3.31 3.04
CA GLN A 118 6.24 4.45 2.32
C GLN A 118 6.32 4.09 0.82
N LYS A 119 5.32 4.51 0.04
CA LYS A 119 5.57 5.00 -1.32
C LYS A 119 5.54 6.52 -1.20
N PRO A 120 6.63 7.26 -1.45
CA PRO A 120 6.46 8.64 -1.84
C PRO A 120 5.63 8.61 -3.13
N ALA A 121 4.43 9.19 -3.10
CA ALA A 121 3.85 9.64 -4.34
C ALA A 121 4.84 10.68 -4.88
N GLU A 122 5.47 10.38 -6.02
CA GLU A 122 6.17 11.43 -6.75
C GLU A 122 5.15 12.56 -6.94
N PRO A 123 5.48 13.81 -6.58
CA PRO A 123 4.60 14.92 -6.89
C PRO A 123 4.44 14.93 -8.41
N ILE A 124 3.20 14.76 -8.88
CA ILE A 124 2.86 14.93 -10.29
C ILE A 124 3.33 16.34 -10.63
N PRO A 125 4.32 16.54 -11.53
CA PRO A 125 4.69 17.86 -11.94
C PRO A 125 3.43 18.50 -12.52
N GLU A 126 2.97 19.59 -11.90
CA GLU A 126 1.89 20.41 -12.42
C GLU A 126 2.31 20.83 -13.83
N THR A 127 1.81 20.10 -14.83
CA THR A 127 1.98 20.51 -16.20
C THR A 127 1.10 21.73 -16.32
N THR A 128 1.76 22.89 -16.37
CA THR A 128 1.13 24.20 -16.57
C THR A 128 0.27 24.11 -17.81
N THR A 129 -1.02 23.81 -17.64
CA THR A 129 -1.94 23.78 -18.76
C THR A 129 -2.27 25.24 -19.04
N SER A 130 -1.69 25.71 -20.15
CA SER A 130 -1.82 27.03 -20.72
C SER A 130 -3.23 27.59 -20.60
N LYS A 131 -3.33 28.88 -20.22
CA LYS A 131 -4.57 29.67 -20.24
C LYS A 131 -5.36 29.42 -21.55
N PRO A 132 -6.69 29.30 -21.49
CA PRO A 132 -7.50 29.22 -22.70
C PRO A 132 -7.37 30.55 -23.46
N ARG A 133 -6.83 30.48 -24.67
CA ARG A 133 -6.85 31.59 -25.61
C ARG A 133 -8.29 31.72 -26.10
N TYR A 134 -8.98 32.76 -25.64
CA TYR A 134 -10.19 33.25 -26.31
C TYR A 134 -9.82 33.55 -27.77
N ALA A 135 -10.52 32.93 -28.72
CA ALA A 135 -10.58 33.39 -30.09
C ALA A 135 -12.05 33.43 -30.49
N GLU A 136 -12.43 34.63 -30.89
CA GLU A 136 -13.78 35.04 -31.23
C GLU A 136 -14.34 34.28 -32.45
N SER A 137 -15.66 34.13 -32.41
CA SER A 137 -16.54 33.78 -33.52
C SER A 137 -16.28 34.63 -34.77
N LEU A 138 -16.24 34.01 -35.96
CA LEU A 138 -16.80 34.55 -37.21
C LEU A 138 -17.05 33.42 -38.24
N VAL A 139 -18.31 33.00 -38.32
CA VAL A 139 -19.17 32.84 -39.53
C VAL A 139 -18.76 31.93 -40.71
N ALA A 140 -19.79 31.19 -41.17
CA ALA A 140 -20.04 30.58 -42.49
C ALA A 140 -19.55 29.14 -42.75
N ALA A 141 -20.44 28.21 -42.43
CA ALA A 141 -20.57 26.96 -43.18
C ALA A 141 -21.62 27.15 -44.29
N ALA A 142 -21.20 27.02 -45.56
CA ALA A 142 -22.04 26.52 -46.66
C ALA A 142 -21.16 26.13 -47.87
N GLU A 143 -21.13 24.80 -48.11
CA GLU A 143 -21.03 24.06 -49.37
C GLU A 143 -19.75 24.10 -50.26
N PRO A 144 -19.22 22.92 -50.65
CA PRO A 144 -18.44 22.74 -51.87
C PRO A 144 -19.28 22.02 -52.96
N THR A 145 -19.22 22.45 -54.23
CA THR A 145 -19.34 21.58 -55.44
C THR A 145 -19.07 22.35 -56.74
N VAL A 146 -17.94 21.99 -57.38
CA VAL A 146 -17.66 21.80 -58.84
C VAL A 146 -17.66 23.01 -59.79
N ALA A 147 -16.50 23.27 -60.42
CA ALA A 147 -16.28 22.98 -61.86
C ALA A 147 -14.84 23.24 -62.36
N VAL A 148 -14.39 22.27 -63.14
CA VAL A 148 -13.19 22.08 -63.98
C VAL A 148 -12.80 23.30 -64.85
N THR A 149 -11.48 23.51 -65.07
CA THR A 149 -10.88 23.77 -66.41
C THR A 149 -9.34 23.67 -66.40
N THR A 150 -8.87 22.62 -67.10
CA THR A 150 -7.69 22.45 -68.00
C THR A 150 -6.38 23.26 -67.90
N SER A 151 -5.32 22.54 -68.33
CA SER A 151 -4.00 22.98 -68.85
C SER A 151 -2.92 23.10 -67.75
N GLU A 152 -1.75 22.44 -67.76
CA GLU A 152 -0.96 21.72 -68.77
C GLU A 152 0.06 20.82 -68.03
N ASP A 153 0.36 19.64 -68.58
CA ASP A 153 1.56 18.83 -68.29
C ASP A 153 2.76 19.47 -69.06
N PRO A 154 4.02 19.38 -68.63
CA PRO A 154 4.77 18.14 -68.84
C PRO A 154 5.78 17.80 -67.74
N GLY A 155 5.81 16.53 -67.36
CA GLY A 155 7.04 15.79 -67.65
C GLY A 155 7.62 14.92 -66.53
N LYS A 156 7.74 13.66 -66.94
CA LYS A 156 8.84 12.71 -66.71
C LYS A 156 8.69 11.65 -65.60
N THR A 157 8.28 10.47 -66.11
CA THR A 157 9.01 9.17 -66.08
C THR A 157 9.26 8.53 -64.72
N LEU A 158 8.66 7.35 -64.49
CA LEU A 158 9.30 6.02 -64.55
C LEU A 158 10.24 5.78 -63.34
N ARG A 159 10.19 4.68 -62.61
CA ARG A 159 9.53 3.37 -62.74
C ARG A 159 9.97 2.58 -61.49
N THR A 160 9.11 1.66 -61.01
CA THR A 160 9.41 0.23 -60.66
C THR A 160 10.76 -0.07 -60.00
N ASP A 161 10.92 -0.86 -58.95
CA ASP A 161 10.26 -2.11 -58.54
C ASP A 161 11.28 -2.73 -57.55
N THR A 162 10.92 -3.35 -56.42
CA THR A 162 10.54 -4.77 -56.28
C THR A 162 11.43 -5.40 -55.21
N ASN A 163 10.75 -6.08 -54.27
CA ASN A 163 11.03 -7.33 -53.55
C ASN A 163 12.46 -7.59 -52.99
N GLU A 164 12.68 -8.36 -51.94
CA GLU A 164 12.06 -9.59 -51.43
C GLU A 164 12.66 -9.75 -49.99
N GLU A 165 11.90 -10.01 -48.93
CA GLU A 165 11.60 -11.36 -48.39
C GLU A 165 12.89 -12.16 -48.04
N VAL A 166 13.20 -12.63 -46.82
CA VAL A 166 12.56 -13.71 -46.03
C VAL A 166 13.39 -13.92 -44.72
N LYS A 167 12.70 -14.00 -43.55
CA LYS A 167 12.78 -15.03 -42.45
C LYS A 167 14.18 -15.50 -41.97
N SER A 168 14.61 -15.21 -40.73
CA SER A 168 14.34 -15.94 -39.46
C SER A 168 14.46 -17.47 -39.60
N THR A 169 15.37 -18.18 -38.90
CA THR A 169 15.32 -18.45 -37.44
C THR A 169 16.64 -19.01 -36.85
N PRO A 170 16.75 -19.09 -35.50
CA PRO A 170 18.01 -19.31 -34.75
C PRO A 170 18.24 -20.77 -34.31
N LYS A 171 19.39 -20.99 -33.65
CA LYS A 171 19.69 -22.16 -32.81
C LYS A 171 19.63 -21.79 -31.34
#